data_AF-A0A3C1LGZ9-F1
#
_entry.id   AF-A0A3C1LGZ9-F1
#
_cell.length_a   1.000
_cell.length_b   1.000
_cell.length_c   1.000
_cell.angle_alpha   90.00
_cell.angle_beta   90.00
_cell.angle_gamma   90.00
#
_symmetry.space_group_name_H-M   'P 1'
#
loop_
_entity.id
_entity.type
_entity.pdbx_description
1 polymer ?
#
loop_
_entity_poly.entity_id
_entity_poly.type
_entity_poly.pdbx_seq_one_letter_code
_entity_poly.pdbx_strand_id
1 'polypeptide(L)'
;MNKLIGLMAMVVLLGCKSTPSNVPVIGFVDAFEDNTIAQAKKGFFDALAQKGYSESKGNIKVIYRNAQGSIPTLTQIVKYMQSEQVTLLATCPSLSTVTAVQSKTKIPIFMMVAPMPNLMKITDANGKAPANLFGVGENLAYIDTSFL
;
A
#
# COMPACT_ATOMS: atom_id res chain seq x y z
N MET A 1 48.36 -38.91 -28.44
CA MET A 1 47.39 -38.84 -29.57
C MET A 1 46.14 -39.57 -29.13
N ASN A 2 44.90 -39.08 -29.11
CA ASN A 2 44.27 -37.82 -29.49
C ASN A 2 42.99 -37.68 -28.64
N LYS A 3 42.78 -36.49 -28.10
CA LYS A 3 41.54 -35.69 -28.07
C LYS A 3 40.18 -36.41 -27.92
N LEU A 4 39.46 -36.13 -26.83
CA LEU A 4 38.09 -35.56 -26.84
C LEU A 4 37.60 -35.35 -25.38
N ILE A 5 37.88 -34.17 -24.81
CA ILE A 5 37.19 -33.70 -23.60
C ILE A 5 35.97 -32.91 -24.11
N GLY A 6 34.79 -33.51 -23.97
CA GLY A 6 33.51 -32.91 -24.36
C GLY A 6 33.18 -31.74 -23.44
N LEU A 7 33.19 -30.54 -24.03
CA LEU A 7 32.83 -29.28 -23.42
C LEU A 7 31.32 -29.25 -23.12
N MET A 8 30.92 -29.56 -21.88
CA MET A 8 29.55 -29.35 -21.42
C MET A 8 29.34 -27.85 -21.22
N ALA A 9 28.59 -27.24 -22.14
CA ALA A 9 28.25 -25.83 -22.16
C ALA A 9 27.58 -25.40 -20.85
N MET A 10 28.27 -24.56 -20.08
CA MET A 10 27.70 -23.84 -18.95
C MET A 10 26.78 -22.75 -19.50
N VAL A 11 25.48 -23.03 -19.55
CA VAL A 11 24.44 -22.03 -19.85
C VAL A 11 24.49 -21.01 -18.72
N VAL A 12 25.16 -19.89 -18.98
CA VAL A 12 25.14 -18.71 -18.11
C VAL A 12 23.70 -18.21 -18.12
N LEU A 13 22.98 -18.48 -17.04
CA LEU A 13 21.75 -17.80 -16.71
C LEU A 13 22.09 -16.31 -16.55
N LEU A 14 22.03 -15.56 -17.65
CA LEU A 14 21.87 -14.12 -17.64
C LEU A 14 20.48 -13.84 -17.06
N GLY A 15 20.39 -13.96 -15.74
CA GLY A 15 19.28 -13.42 -14.97
C GLY A 15 19.27 -11.92 -15.22
N CYS A 16 18.35 -11.50 -16.09
CA CYS A 16 18.09 -10.11 -16.38
C CYS A 16 17.66 -9.47 -15.06
N LYS A 17 18.60 -8.87 -14.32
CA LYS A 17 18.27 -7.92 -13.26
C LYS A 17 17.62 -6.76 -13.98
N SER A 18 16.29 -6.73 -13.95
CA SER A 18 15.50 -5.57 -14.34
C SER A 18 16.13 -4.35 -13.66
N THR A 19 16.58 -3.41 -14.48
CA THR A 19 17.11 -2.14 -14.00
C THR A 19 16.05 -1.53 -13.07
N PRO A 20 16.39 -1.11 -11.84
CA PRO A 20 15.42 -0.49 -10.95
C PRO A 20 14.75 0.67 -11.69
N SER A 21 13.47 0.51 -11.97
CA SER A 21 12.67 1.58 -12.56
C SER A 21 12.48 2.62 -11.46
N ASN A 22 12.98 3.85 -11.68
CA ASN A 22 12.76 4.98 -10.77
C ASN A 22 11.28 5.43 -10.69
N VAL A 23 10.36 4.66 -11.28
CA VAL A 23 8.93 4.95 -11.27
C VAL A 23 8.36 4.57 -9.89
N PRO A 24 7.80 5.52 -9.12
CA PRO A 24 7.18 5.23 -7.83
C PRO A 24 6.07 4.19 -7.94
N VAL A 25 6.01 3.28 -6.97
CA VAL A 25 5.00 2.23 -6.91
C VAL A 25 4.05 2.50 -5.75
N ILE A 26 2.76 2.55 -6.03
CA ILE A 26 1.70 2.68 -5.02
C ILE A 26 1.12 1.28 -4.75
N GLY A 27 1.24 0.80 -3.53
CA GLY A 27 0.49 -0.36 -3.05
C GLY A 27 -0.86 0.08 -2.52
N PHE A 28 -1.94 -0.17 -3.27
CA PHE A 28 -3.30 0.11 -2.82
C PHE A 28 -3.86 -1.12 -2.09
N VAL A 29 -4.07 -0.99 -0.78
CA VAL A 29 -4.50 -2.05 0.14
C VAL A 29 -5.95 -1.80 0.52
N ASP A 30 -6.84 -2.58 -0.09
CA ASP A 30 -8.28 -2.46 0.08
C ASP A 30 -8.80 -3.57 1.02
N ALA A 31 -9.64 -3.25 2.01
CA ALA A 31 -10.13 -4.28 2.93
C ALA A 31 -11.30 -5.07 2.34
N PHE A 32 -12.24 -4.41 1.68
CA PHE A 32 -13.44 -4.98 1.08
C PHE A 32 -14.05 -3.95 0.13
N GLU A 33 -15.02 -4.34 -0.69
CA GLU A 33 -15.66 -3.44 -1.65
C GLU A 33 -16.98 -2.88 -1.11
N ASP A 34 -17.11 -1.57 -1.10
CA ASP A 34 -18.39 -0.86 -0.98
C ASP A 34 -18.34 0.45 -1.79
N ASN A 35 -19.49 1.10 -1.97
CA ASN A 35 -19.60 2.32 -2.76
C ASN A 35 -18.72 3.46 -2.21
N THR A 36 -18.64 3.63 -0.89
CA THR A 36 -17.85 4.67 -0.24
C THR A 36 -16.36 4.46 -0.47
N ILE A 37 -15.88 3.23 -0.26
CA ILE A 37 -14.49 2.83 -0.55
C ILE A 37 -14.17 3.03 -2.03
N ALA A 38 -15.08 2.66 -2.94
CA ALA A 38 -14.87 2.83 -4.37
C ALA A 38 -14.73 4.31 -4.76
N GLN A 39 -15.54 5.20 -4.17
CA GLN A 39 -15.42 6.64 -4.40
C GLN A 39 -14.11 7.21 -3.82
N ALA A 40 -13.71 6.78 -2.62
CA ALA A 40 -12.44 7.21 -2.03
C ALA A 40 -11.23 6.79 -2.89
N LYS A 41 -11.21 5.54 -3.36
CA LYS A 41 -10.21 5.03 -4.30
C LYS A 41 -10.16 5.87 -5.58
N LYS A 42 -11.33 6.16 -6.17
CA LYS A 42 -11.42 7.00 -7.37
C LYS A 42 -10.85 8.40 -7.10
N GLY A 43 -11.29 9.06 -6.02
CA GLY A 43 -10.83 10.40 -5.64
C GLY A 43 -9.33 10.46 -5.40
N PHE A 44 -8.74 9.42 -4.79
CA PHE A 44 -7.30 9.30 -4.61
C PHE A 44 -6.54 9.32 -5.95
N PHE A 45 -6.95 8.49 -6.91
CA PHE A 45 -6.31 8.44 -8.23
C PHE A 45 -6.61 9.68 -9.09
N ASP A 46 -7.80 10.26 -8.98
CA ASP A 46 -8.14 11.52 -9.65
C ASP A 46 -7.22 12.66 -9.15
N ALA A 47 -6.99 12.76 -7.85
CA ALA A 47 -6.10 13.76 -7.26
C ALA A 47 -4.63 13.59 -7.72
N LEU A 48 -4.15 12.34 -7.80
CA LEU A 48 -2.84 12.04 -8.39
C LEU A 48 -2.77 12.49 -9.85
N ALA A 49 -3.78 12.17 -10.66
CA ALA A 49 -3.83 12.53 -12.07
C ALA A 49 -3.83 14.04 -12.29
N GLN A 50 -4.58 14.80 -11.47
CA GLN A 50 -4.59 16.26 -11.46
C GLN A 50 -3.21 16.87 -11.12
N LYS A 51 -2.41 16.17 -10.30
CA LYS A 51 -1.03 16.54 -9.99
C LYS A 51 -0.01 15.96 -10.97
N GLY A 52 -0.48 15.32 -12.03
CA GLY A 52 0.36 14.83 -13.12
C GLY A 52 0.80 13.38 -12.99
N TYR A 53 0.41 12.64 -11.94
CA TYR A 53 0.80 11.25 -11.70
C TYR A 53 -0.30 10.28 -12.16
N SER A 54 0.01 9.35 -13.06
CA SER A 54 -0.94 8.35 -13.56
C SER A 54 -0.22 7.19 -14.25
N GLU A 55 -0.77 5.98 -14.18
CA GLU A 55 -0.20 4.81 -14.88
C GLU A 55 -0.16 5.02 -16.40
N SER A 56 -1.15 5.72 -16.98
CA SER A 56 -1.19 6.03 -18.42
C SER A 56 -0.04 6.94 -18.89
N LYS A 57 0.54 7.74 -17.99
CA LYS A 57 1.75 8.54 -18.24
C LYS A 57 3.04 7.75 -17.97
N GLY A 58 2.93 6.52 -17.45
CA GLY A 58 4.08 5.68 -17.09
C GLY A 58 4.93 6.22 -15.94
N ASN A 59 4.45 7.22 -15.20
CA ASN A 59 5.22 7.90 -14.15
C ASN A 59 4.85 7.47 -12.72
N ILE A 60 3.89 6.56 -12.58
CA ILE A 60 3.64 5.73 -11.39
C ILE A 60 3.25 4.32 -11.84
N LYS A 61 3.35 3.35 -10.94
CA LYS A 61 2.74 2.02 -11.06
C LYS A 61 1.82 1.77 -9.87
N VAL A 62 0.75 1.00 -10.07
CA VAL A 62 -0.19 0.64 -9.00
C VAL A 62 -0.23 -0.87 -8.81
N ILE A 63 0.00 -1.33 -7.59
CA ILE A 63 -0.30 -2.69 -7.17
C ILE A 63 -1.58 -2.62 -6.34
N TYR A 64 -2.70 -3.06 -6.92
CA TYR A 64 -3.99 -3.14 -6.23
C TYR A 64 -4.22 -4.53 -5.64
N ARG A 65 -4.64 -4.61 -4.38
CA ARG A 65 -5.07 -5.84 -3.72
C ARG A 65 -6.27 -5.57 -2.81
N ASN A 66 -7.24 -6.47 -2.83
CA ASN A 66 -8.40 -6.43 -1.96
C ASN A 66 -8.41 -7.67 -1.05
N ALA A 67 -8.73 -7.48 0.23
CA ALA A 67 -8.69 -8.54 1.23
C ALA A 67 -10.03 -9.25 1.48
N GLN A 68 -11.13 -8.78 0.87
CA GLN A 68 -12.47 -9.36 0.97
C GLN A 68 -12.93 -9.58 2.43
N GLY A 69 -12.62 -8.61 3.31
CA GLY A 69 -12.96 -8.62 4.73
C GLY A 69 -12.03 -9.46 5.63
N SER A 70 -11.00 -10.10 5.06
CA SER A 70 -10.11 -11.00 5.81
C SER A 70 -8.86 -10.28 6.34
N ILE A 71 -8.72 -10.18 7.67
CA ILE A 71 -7.52 -9.66 8.34
C ILE A 71 -6.26 -10.48 8.01
N PRO A 72 -6.29 -11.84 8.00
CA PRO A 72 -5.15 -12.63 7.53
C PRO A 72 -4.71 -12.25 6.11
N THR A 73 -5.67 -12.02 5.21
CA THR A 73 -5.39 -11.61 3.83
C THR A 73 -4.79 -10.20 3.79
N LEU A 74 -5.30 -9.24 4.58
CA LEU A 74 -4.68 -7.91 4.71
C LEU A 74 -3.23 -8.00 5.17
N THR A 75 -2.95 -8.85 6.16
CA THR A 75 -1.59 -9.05 6.67
C THR A 75 -0.66 -9.58 5.58
N GLN A 76 -1.13 -10.53 4.76
CA GLN A 76 -0.39 -11.06 3.62
C GLN A 76 -0.18 -10.00 2.54
N ILE A 77 -1.21 -9.20 2.23
CA ILE A 77 -1.12 -8.10 1.26
C ILE A 77 -0.07 -7.09 1.70
N VAL A 78 -0.07 -6.65 2.97
CA VAL A 78 0.92 -5.69 3.47
C VAL A 78 2.34 -6.27 3.38
N LYS A 79 2.54 -7.54 3.76
CA LYS A 79 3.84 -8.22 3.60
C LYS A 79 4.29 -8.28 2.15
N TYR A 80 3.36 -8.55 1.23
CA TYR A 80 3.63 -8.54 -0.20
C TYR A 80 4.04 -7.13 -0.67
N MET A 81 3.34 -6.07 -0.27
CA MET A 81 3.73 -4.70 -0.61
C MET A 81 5.12 -4.34 -0.04
N GLN A 82 5.50 -4.88 1.12
CA GLN A 82 6.84 -4.72 1.68
C GLN A 82 7.90 -5.44 0.83
N SER A 83 7.63 -6.67 0.37
CA SER A 83 8.57 -7.40 -0.50
C SER A 83 8.72 -6.74 -1.87
N GLU A 84 7.65 -6.16 -2.40
CA GLU A 84 7.66 -5.35 -3.62
C GLU A 84 8.33 -3.98 -3.44
N GLN A 85 8.69 -3.60 -2.20
CA GLN A 85 9.32 -2.33 -1.86
C GLN A 85 8.55 -1.13 -2.42
N VAL A 86 7.22 -1.14 -2.26
CA VAL A 86 6.39 -0.04 -2.76
C VAL A 86 6.78 1.29 -2.10
N THR A 87 6.64 2.38 -2.86
CA THR A 87 6.95 3.74 -2.40
C THR A 87 5.93 4.27 -1.41
N LEU A 88 4.67 3.86 -1.54
CA LEU A 88 3.54 4.31 -0.72
C LEU A 88 2.56 3.17 -0.50
N LEU A 89 2.06 3.02 0.72
CA LEU A 89 0.85 2.23 1.02
C LEU A 89 -0.35 3.17 1.05
N ALA A 90 -1.26 3.05 0.08
CA ALA A 90 -2.57 3.69 0.14
C ALA A 90 -3.55 2.70 0.79
N THR A 91 -4.00 2.98 2.00
CA THR A 91 -4.83 2.06 2.80
C THR A 91 -6.26 2.55 2.90
N CYS A 92 -7.20 1.69 2.49
CA CYS A 92 -8.63 1.97 2.51
C CYS A 92 -9.38 0.71 2.97
N PRO A 93 -10.29 0.75 3.95
CA PRO A 93 -10.57 1.80 4.94
C PRO A 93 -9.71 1.57 6.21
N SER A 94 -10.24 1.97 7.38
CA SER A 94 -9.64 1.78 8.73
C SER A 94 -8.89 0.46 8.95
N LEU A 95 -9.48 -0.68 8.57
CA LEU A 95 -8.89 -2.00 8.83
C LEU A 95 -7.56 -2.20 8.10
N SER A 96 -7.45 -1.69 6.87
CA SER A 96 -6.20 -1.69 6.10
C SER A 96 -5.14 -0.81 6.77
N THR A 97 -5.55 0.37 7.26
CA THR A 97 -4.66 1.32 7.94
C THR A 97 -4.08 0.73 9.23
N VAL A 98 -4.93 0.19 10.10
CA VAL A 98 -4.52 -0.45 11.35
C VAL A 98 -3.58 -1.64 11.05
N THR A 99 -3.92 -2.47 10.07
CA THR A 99 -3.07 -3.62 9.69
C THR A 99 -1.70 -3.17 9.19
N ALA A 100 -1.64 -2.13 8.35
CA ALA A 100 -0.38 -1.58 7.85
C ALA A 100 0.48 -1.01 8.99
N VAL A 101 -0.12 -0.28 9.93
CA VAL A 101 0.60 0.26 11.11
C VAL A 101 1.13 -0.87 12.00
N GLN A 102 0.32 -1.88 12.28
CA GLN A 102 0.70 -3.02 13.12
C GLN A 102 1.79 -3.89 12.49
N SER A 103 1.93 -3.87 11.15
CA SER A 103 3.05 -4.53 10.45
C SER A 103 4.42 -3.91 10.73
N LYS A 104 4.46 -2.74 11.39
CA LYS A 104 5.67 -1.96 11.69
C LYS A 104 6.51 -1.63 10.45
N THR A 105 5.87 -1.55 9.29
CA THR A 105 6.50 -1.12 8.05
C THR A 105 7.07 0.30 8.17
N LYS A 106 8.15 0.57 7.42
CA LYS A 106 8.73 1.91 7.29
C LYS A 106 8.21 2.66 6.07
N ILE A 107 7.48 1.98 5.20
CA ILE A 107 6.85 2.57 4.02
C ILE A 107 5.85 3.64 4.49
N PRO A 108 5.82 4.83 3.87
CA PRO A 108 4.78 5.83 4.12
C PRO A 108 3.37 5.23 3.92
N ILE A 109 2.45 5.54 4.83
CA ILE A 109 1.07 5.05 4.82
C ILE A 109 0.15 6.26 4.64
N PHE A 110 -0.57 6.30 3.52
CA PHE A 110 -1.66 7.24 3.27
C PHE A 110 -2.98 6.56 3.66
N MET A 111 -3.60 6.99 4.75
CA MET A 111 -4.91 6.52 5.20
C MET A 111 -6.06 7.30 4.57
N MET A 112 -7.15 6.61 4.27
CA MET A 112 -8.43 7.18 3.85
C MET A 112 -9.58 6.31 4.34
N VAL A 113 -10.80 6.86 4.41
CA VAL A 113 -11.99 6.17 4.96
C VAL A 113 -11.65 5.58 6.34
N ALA A 114 -11.07 6.43 7.18
CA ALA A 114 -10.52 6.06 8.48
C ALA A 114 -10.71 7.20 9.48
N PRO A 115 -11.03 6.91 10.75
CA PRO A 115 -11.00 7.91 11.81
C PRO A 115 -9.58 8.44 12.05
N MET A 116 -9.47 9.52 12.81
CA MET A 116 -8.18 10.02 13.29
C MET A 116 -7.41 8.93 14.09
N PRO A 117 -6.06 8.93 14.10
CA PRO A 117 -5.26 7.84 14.68
C PRO A 117 -5.53 7.56 16.17
N ASN A 118 -5.87 8.60 16.94
CA ASN A 118 -6.28 8.47 18.34
C ASN A 118 -7.59 7.68 18.50
N LEU A 119 -8.56 7.92 17.61
CA LEU A 119 -9.85 7.19 17.60
C LEU A 119 -9.66 5.73 17.19
N MET A 120 -8.69 5.44 16.31
CA MET A 120 -8.31 4.08 15.94
C MET A 120 -7.41 3.36 16.97
N LYS A 121 -7.02 4.04 18.07
CA LYS A 121 -6.11 3.51 19.11
C LYS A 121 -4.75 3.03 18.58
N ILE A 122 -4.20 3.76 17.60
CA ILE A 122 -2.90 3.45 17.00
C ILE A 122 -1.82 4.51 17.32
N THR A 123 -2.06 5.35 18.32
CA THR A 123 -1.07 6.30 18.85
C THR A 123 -0.13 5.64 19.85
N ASP A 124 1.05 6.22 20.04
CA ASP A 124 1.98 5.82 21.10
C ASP A 124 1.49 6.25 22.51
N ALA A 125 2.28 5.93 23.53
CA ALA A 125 1.99 6.29 24.92
C ALA A 125 1.92 7.80 25.18
N ASN A 126 2.48 8.63 24.29
CA ASN A 126 2.43 10.09 24.35
C ASN A 126 1.30 10.66 23.48
N GLY A 127 0.44 9.81 22.91
CA GLY A 127 -0.65 10.23 22.03
C GLY A 127 -0.21 10.61 20.61
N LYS A 128 1.03 10.32 20.21
CA LYS A 128 1.52 10.64 18.86
C LYS A 128 1.17 9.53 17.87
N ALA A 129 0.69 9.91 16.69
CA ALA A 129 0.47 8.98 15.59
C ALA A 129 1.82 8.42 15.07
N PRO A 130 1.83 7.24 14.40
CA PRO A 130 3.02 6.72 13.74
C PRO A 130 3.61 7.75 12.77
N ALA A 131 4.93 7.97 12.83
CA ALA A 131 5.58 9.03 12.05
C ALA A 131 5.47 8.88 10.52
N ASN A 132 5.24 7.66 10.04
CA ASN A 132 5.03 7.35 8.63
C ASN A 132 3.54 7.31 8.23
N LEU A 133 2.60 7.65 9.13
CA LEU A 133 1.17 7.68 8.87
C LEU A 133 0.70 9.10 8.58
N PHE A 134 0.00 9.29 7.47
CA PHE A 134 -0.60 10.55 7.05
C PHE A 134 -1.84 10.25 6.18
N GLY A 135 -2.56 11.26 5.74
CA GLY A 135 -3.72 11.10 4.85
C GLY A 135 -4.94 11.85 5.34
N VAL A 136 -6.13 11.33 5.04
CA VAL A 136 -7.41 11.94 5.39
C VAL A 136 -8.05 11.13 6.52
N GLY A 137 -8.30 11.80 7.65
CA GLY A 137 -8.90 11.20 8.84
C GLY A 137 -10.19 11.90 9.25
N GLU A 138 -11.16 11.13 9.73
CA GLU A 138 -12.44 11.64 10.22
C GLU A 138 -12.42 11.80 11.74
N ASN A 139 -12.91 12.94 12.23
CA ASN A 139 -12.99 13.20 13.68
C ASN A 139 -14.28 12.65 14.32
N LEU A 140 -15.21 12.13 13.50
CA LEU A 140 -16.48 11.49 13.89
C LEU A 140 -17.40 12.32 14.83
N ALA A 141 -17.17 13.62 14.99
CA ALA A 141 -17.92 14.49 15.91
C ALA A 141 -19.45 14.53 15.66
N TYR A 142 -19.89 14.18 14.45
CA TYR A 142 -21.31 14.13 14.08
C TYR A 142 -22.07 12.94 14.73
N ILE A 143 -21.36 11.88 15.14
CA ILE A 143 -21.98 10.72 15.78
C ILE A 143 -22.50 11.10 17.17
N ASP A 144 -21.73 11.89 17.93
CA ASP A 144 -22.14 12.33 19.28
C ASP A 144 -23.35 13.27 19.25
N THR A 145 -23.48 14.09 18.21
CA THR A 145 -24.63 15.00 18.05
C THR A 145 -25.88 14.31 17.50
N SER A 146 -25.78 13.08 17.00
CA SER A 146 -26.90 12.36 16.37
C SER A 146 -27.83 11.65 17.36
N PHE A 147 -27.51 11.70 18.66
CA PHE A 147 -28.32 11.17 19.76
C PHE A 147 -29.04 12.27 20.57
N LEU A 148 -29.01 13.52 20.11
CA LEU A 148 -29.78 14.65 20.65
C LEU A 148 -31.02 14.90 19.78
#